data_AF-A0A7S2HRP5-F1
#
_entry.id   AF-A0A7S2HRP5-F1
#
_cell.length_a   1.000
_cell.length_b   1.000
_cell.length_c   1.000
_cell.angle_alpha   90.00
_cell.angle_beta   90.00
_cell.angle_gamma   90.00
#
_symmetry.space_group_name_H-M   'P 1'
#
loop_
_entity.id
_entity.type
_entity.pdbx_description
1 polymer ?
#
loop_
_entity_poly.entity_id
_entity_poly.type
_entity_poly.pdbx_seq_one_letter_code
_entity_poly.pdbx_strand_id
1 'polypeptide(L)'
;QTHLTRTFPSGKRVDSSNYNPIVAWSTGCQLVALNFQTSDAPLRINDGRFRENGGCGYVLKPSSLMMKGVPIEPTSARLSVRILSGSCLPKPKGQRRGECIDPYVKLSLFDEHEGKELCTAYTTNYVHDNGFFPIWNQEKYTFRVYNATVAILQLTVWDKDLHSTDDFIASASIPISCMRQGYRSVRLFDANNTG
;
A
#
# COMPACT_ATOMS: atom_id res chain seq x y z
N GLN A 1 7.60 25.75 -10.14
CA GLN A 1 8.68 24.82 -9.73
C GLN A 1 9.40 24.40 -11.02
N THR A 2 10.71 24.64 -11.17
CA THR A 2 11.45 24.49 -12.45
C THR A 2 12.58 23.46 -12.41
N HIS A 3 12.75 22.77 -11.29
CA HIS A 3 13.86 21.84 -11.07
C HIS A 3 13.36 20.45 -10.69
N LEU A 4 14.18 19.44 -10.98
CA LEU A 4 13.98 18.06 -10.53
C LEU A 4 14.80 17.83 -9.26
N THR A 5 14.18 17.22 -8.25
CA THR A 5 14.83 16.81 -7.00
C THR A 5 14.86 15.29 -6.92
N ARG A 6 16.01 14.76 -6.51
CA ARG A 6 16.22 13.33 -6.27
C ARG A 6 16.49 13.04 -4.79
N THR A 7 15.79 12.07 -4.24
CA THR A 7 16.05 11.49 -2.92
C THR A 7 16.56 10.06 -3.08
N PHE A 8 17.30 9.55 -2.09
CA PHE A 8 17.85 8.20 -2.10
C PHE A 8 17.93 7.64 -0.67
N PRO A 9 17.93 6.31 -0.48
CA PRO A 9 18.09 5.71 0.84
C PRO A 9 19.40 6.14 1.51
N SER A 10 19.38 6.31 2.83
CA SER A 10 20.59 6.65 3.59
C SER A 10 21.67 5.59 3.42
N GLY A 11 22.93 5.99 3.29
CA GLY A 11 24.07 5.06 3.20
C GLY A 11 24.24 4.13 4.41
N LYS A 12 23.55 4.39 5.53
CA LYS A 12 23.49 3.47 6.68
C LYS A 12 22.65 2.21 6.43
N ARG A 13 21.80 2.19 5.39
CA ARG A 13 20.94 1.05 5.02
C ARG A 13 21.72 0.03 4.19
N VAL A 14 22.71 -0.60 4.84
CA VAL A 14 23.57 -1.61 4.22
C VAL A 14 22.79 -2.88 3.82
N ASP A 15 21.62 -3.09 4.42
CA ASP A 15 20.66 -4.16 4.10
C ASP A 15 19.80 -3.87 2.86
N SER A 16 20.01 -2.73 2.19
CA SER A 16 19.19 -2.26 1.07
C SER A 16 17.71 -2.01 1.42
N SER A 17 17.36 -1.84 2.70
CA SER A 17 16.00 -1.43 3.08
C SER A 17 15.61 -0.08 2.47
N ASN A 18 14.32 0.11 2.19
CA ASN A 18 13.79 1.38 1.71
C ASN A 18 13.28 2.29 2.83
N TYR A 19 13.24 3.60 2.55
CA TYR A 19 12.52 4.59 3.35
C TYR A 19 11.11 4.78 2.80
N ASN A 20 10.21 5.36 3.59
CA ASN A 20 8.87 5.70 3.14
C ASN A 20 8.91 6.88 2.13
N PRO A 21 8.43 6.70 0.89
CA PRO A 21 8.46 7.74 -0.14
C PRO A 21 7.41 8.85 0.03
N ILE A 22 6.41 8.68 0.91
CA ILE A 22 5.23 9.57 0.97
C ILE A 22 5.61 11.03 1.24
N VAL A 23 6.50 11.29 2.20
CA VAL A 23 6.93 12.67 2.55
C VAL A 23 7.69 13.32 1.39
N ALA A 24 8.52 12.55 0.68
CA ALA A 24 9.22 13.07 -0.49
C ALA A 24 8.23 13.45 -1.60
N TRP A 25 7.21 12.64 -1.84
CA TRP A 25 6.16 12.99 -2.81
C TRP A 25 5.30 14.16 -2.35
N SER A 26 4.97 14.27 -1.05
CA SER A 26 4.11 15.36 -0.52
C SER A 26 4.78 16.73 -0.63
N THR A 27 6.10 16.76 -0.57
CA THR A 27 6.93 17.97 -0.80
C THR A 27 7.23 18.23 -2.28
N GLY A 28 6.79 17.35 -3.18
CA GLY A 28 6.90 17.51 -4.63
C GLY A 28 8.22 17.02 -5.25
N CYS A 29 9.02 16.25 -4.51
CA CYS A 29 10.19 15.55 -5.05
C CYS A 29 9.73 14.50 -6.08
N GLN A 30 10.38 14.50 -7.25
CA GLN A 30 9.95 13.70 -8.41
C GLN A 30 10.73 12.39 -8.50
N LEU A 31 12.03 12.44 -8.23
CA LEU A 31 12.94 11.29 -8.39
C LEU A 31 13.17 10.64 -7.02
N VAL A 32 12.15 9.98 -6.49
CA VAL A 32 12.22 9.32 -5.18
C VAL A 32 12.81 7.92 -5.36
N ALA A 33 14.14 7.82 -5.32
CA ALA A 33 14.84 6.57 -5.60
C ALA A 33 14.66 5.58 -4.45
N LEU A 34 14.36 4.33 -4.80
CA LEU A 34 14.22 3.17 -3.92
C LEU A 34 15.08 2.02 -4.46
N ASN A 35 15.44 1.08 -3.61
CA ASN A 35 16.07 -0.18 -3.92
C ASN A 35 15.01 -1.16 -4.45
N PHE A 36 14.95 -1.34 -5.77
CA PHE A 36 13.95 -2.20 -6.43
C PHE A 36 14.17 -3.70 -6.21
N GLN A 37 15.37 -4.10 -5.79
CA GLN A 37 15.69 -5.48 -5.43
C GLN A 37 15.08 -5.91 -4.08
N THR A 38 14.64 -4.95 -3.26
CA THR A 38 14.13 -5.21 -1.91
C THR A 38 12.60 -5.24 -1.93
N SER A 39 12.00 -6.42 -1.76
CA SER A 39 10.54 -6.54 -1.64
C SER A 39 10.07 -6.10 -0.25
N ASP A 40 9.84 -4.81 -0.09
CA ASP A 40 9.37 -4.20 1.16
C ASP A 40 8.12 -3.34 0.96
N ALA A 41 7.57 -2.84 2.08
CA ALA A 41 6.35 -2.04 2.03
C ALA A 41 6.51 -0.75 1.20
N PRO A 42 7.62 0.01 1.29
CA PRO A 42 7.90 1.13 0.39
C PRO A 42 7.87 0.77 -1.09
N LEU A 43 8.47 -0.36 -1.50
CA LEU A 43 8.45 -0.75 -2.91
C LEU A 43 7.03 -1.09 -3.39
N ARG A 44 6.22 -1.75 -2.55
CA ARG A 44 4.81 -2.03 -2.86
C ARG A 44 3.96 -0.76 -3.00
N ILE A 45 4.15 0.25 -2.13
CA ILE A 45 3.42 1.52 -2.29
C ILE A 45 3.91 2.34 -3.49
N ASN A 46 5.20 2.26 -3.83
CA ASN A 46 5.74 2.83 -5.07
C ASN A 46 5.08 2.21 -6.30
N ASP A 47 5.01 0.89 -6.35
CA ASP A 47 4.33 0.15 -7.40
C ASP A 47 2.82 0.51 -7.46
N GLY A 48 2.13 0.63 -6.32
CA GLY A 48 0.77 1.16 -6.26
C GLY A 48 0.59 2.57 -6.84
N ARG A 49 1.49 3.50 -6.49
CA ARG A 49 1.51 4.88 -7.00
C ARG A 49 1.69 4.92 -8.51
N PHE A 50 2.67 4.18 -9.03
CA PHE A 50 3.03 4.26 -10.45
C PHE A 50 2.18 3.39 -11.37
N ARG A 51 1.21 2.63 -10.84
CA ARG A 51 0.10 2.06 -11.63
C ARG A 51 -0.90 3.13 -12.08
N GLU A 52 -0.92 4.30 -11.45
CA GLU A 52 -1.67 5.45 -11.97
C GLU A 52 -1.20 5.80 -13.39
N ASN A 53 -2.05 6.54 -14.12
CA ASN A 53 -1.72 7.02 -15.46
C ASN A 53 -1.24 5.90 -16.41
N GLY A 54 -1.91 4.74 -16.34
CA GLY A 54 -1.64 3.60 -17.21
C GLY A 54 -0.30 2.91 -16.97
N GLY A 55 0.37 3.12 -15.82
CA GLY A 55 1.62 2.42 -15.54
C GLY A 55 2.86 3.00 -16.21
N CYS A 56 2.78 4.21 -16.78
CA CYS A 56 3.85 4.75 -17.63
C CYS A 56 5.10 5.25 -16.86
N GLY A 57 5.09 5.17 -15.53
CA GLY A 57 6.18 5.67 -14.67
C GLY A 57 6.12 7.17 -14.36
N TYR A 58 5.10 7.88 -14.87
CA TYR A 58 4.89 9.31 -14.60
C TYR A 58 3.48 9.56 -14.06
N VAL A 59 3.39 10.18 -12.88
CA VAL A 59 2.14 10.59 -12.23
C VAL A 59 2.15 12.10 -12.07
N LEU A 60 1.10 12.77 -12.55
CA LEU A 60 0.99 14.22 -12.47
C LEU A 60 0.87 14.66 -11.00
N LYS A 61 1.66 15.67 -10.62
CA LYS A 61 1.57 16.24 -9.27
C LYS A 61 0.26 17.03 -9.09
N PRO A 62 -0.23 17.18 -7.85
CA PRO A 62 -1.28 18.14 -7.54
C PRO A 62 -0.92 19.56 -8.02
N SER A 63 -1.94 20.32 -8.45
CA SER A 63 -1.78 21.70 -8.93
C SER A 63 -1.08 22.62 -7.92
N SER A 64 -1.36 22.43 -6.62
CA SER A 64 -0.73 23.16 -5.52
C SER A 64 0.79 22.99 -5.45
N LEU A 65 1.33 21.87 -5.95
CA LEU A 65 2.78 21.65 -6.04
C LEU A 65 3.38 22.18 -7.36
N MET A 66 2.55 22.45 -8.37
CA MET A 66 3.02 22.88 -9.70
C MET A 66 2.99 24.40 -9.85
N MET A 67 1.96 25.07 -9.33
CA MET A 67 1.66 26.47 -9.58
C MET A 67 1.75 27.32 -8.31
N LYS A 68 2.29 28.54 -8.42
CA LYS A 68 2.28 29.50 -7.31
C LYS A 68 0.91 30.17 -7.21
N GLY A 69 0.44 30.41 -5.99
CA GLY A 69 -0.81 31.14 -5.74
C GLY A 69 -2.08 30.33 -5.95
N VAL A 70 -1.98 29.03 -6.25
CA VAL A 70 -3.15 28.12 -6.22
C VAL A 70 -3.47 27.81 -4.76
N PRO A 71 -4.72 28.03 -4.30
CA PRO A 71 -5.14 27.65 -2.96
C PRO A 71 -4.92 26.14 -2.73
N ILE A 72 -4.44 25.80 -1.53
CA ILE A 72 -4.35 24.40 -1.13
C ILE A 72 -5.76 23.95 -0.78
N GLU A 73 -6.40 23.23 -1.70
CA GLU A 73 -7.69 22.60 -1.44
C GLU A 73 -7.58 21.61 -0.28
N PRO A 74 -8.62 21.45 0.56
CA PRO A 74 -8.63 20.43 1.60
C PRO A 74 -8.51 19.03 0.99
N THR A 75 -7.40 18.34 1.26
CA THR A 75 -7.15 16.97 0.80
C THR A 75 -7.45 15.93 1.88
N SER A 76 -7.85 16.36 3.07
CA SER A 76 -8.18 15.46 4.17
C SER A 76 -9.52 14.75 3.92
N ALA A 77 -9.60 13.48 4.29
CA ALA A 77 -10.81 12.69 4.13
C ALA A 77 -10.99 11.67 5.27
N ARG A 78 -12.17 11.07 5.35
CA ARG A 78 -12.42 9.90 6.19
C ARG A 78 -12.68 8.70 5.29
N LEU A 79 -11.84 7.67 5.40
CA LEU A 79 -11.95 6.44 4.64
C LEU A 79 -12.51 5.33 5.52
N SER A 80 -13.61 4.71 5.13
CA SER A 80 -14.14 3.52 5.81
C SER A 80 -14.10 2.32 4.88
N VAL A 81 -13.36 1.29 5.26
CA VAL A 81 -13.15 0.06 4.47
C VAL A 81 -13.73 -1.12 5.22
N ARG A 82 -14.47 -1.98 4.53
CA ARG A 82 -14.88 -3.30 5.04
C ARG A 82 -14.28 -4.37 4.16
N ILE A 83 -13.54 -5.30 4.77
CA ILE A 83 -13.07 -6.50 4.08
C ILE A 83 -14.17 -7.54 4.17
N LEU A 84 -14.69 -7.95 3.02
CA LEU A 84 -15.81 -8.90 2.93
C LEU A 84 -15.30 -10.33 2.83
N SER A 85 -14.60 -10.62 1.73
CA SER A 85 -14.09 -11.96 1.42
C SER A 85 -12.86 -11.90 0.52
N GLY A 86 -12.19 -13.03 0.38
CA GLY A 86 -11.14 -13.29 -0.61
C GLY A 86 -11.61 -14.33 -1.62
N SER A 87 -10.85 -14.50 -2.71
CA SER A 87 -11.13 -15.52 -3.71
C SER A 87 -9.81 -16.04 -4.28
N CYS A 88 -9.66 -17.36 -4.33
CA CYS A 88 -8.51 -18.06 -4.91
C CYS A 88 -7.15 -17.52 -4.43
N LEU A 89 -6.98 -17.34 -3.11
CA LEU A 89 -5.71 -16.88 -2.55
C LEU A 89 -4.62 -17.95 -2.77
N PRO A 90 -3.44 -17.57 -3.30
CA PRO A 90 -2.37 -18.53 -3.54
C PRO A 90 -1.76 -19.00 -2.22
N LYS A 91 -1.18 -20.20 -2.24
CA LYS A 91 -0.37 -20.67 -1.12
C LYS A 91 1.01 -20.01 -1.15
N PRO A 92 1.60 -19.69 0.00
CA PRO A 92 3.01 -19.31 0.08
C PRO A 92 3.93 -20.36 -0.57
N LYS A 93 5.09 -19.93 -1.04
CA LYS A 93 6.09 -20.83 -1.65
C LYS A 93 6.62 -21.80 -0.60
N GLY A 94 6.65 -23.08 -0.92
CA GLY A 94 7.23 -24.12 -0.05
C GLY A 94 6.22 -24.89 0.81
N GLN A 95 4.94 -24.51 0.81
CA GLN A 95 3.89 -25.28 1.48
C GLN A 95 3.68 -26.66 0.87
N ARG A 96 3.35 -27.64 1.73
CA ARG A 96 3.16 -29.03 1.34
C ARG A 96 1.79 -29.24 0.69
N ARG A 97 1.70 -30.33 -0.08
CA ARG A 97 0.42 -30.78 -0.65
C ARG A 97 -0.52 -31.18 0.48
N GLY A 98 -1.65 -30.48 0.61
CA GLY A 98 -2.69 -30.74 1.62
C GLY A 98 -2.82 -29.67 2.70
N GLU A 99 -1.80 -28.82 2.89
CA GLU A 99 -1.88 -27.68 3.83
C GLU A 99 -2.83 -26.61 3.28
N CYS A 100 -3.73 -26.09 4.10
CA CYS A 100 -4.55 -24.94 3.73
C CYS A 100 -4.05 -23.72 4.48
N ILE A 101 -4.18 -22.56 3.84
CA ILE A 101 -3.79 -21.29 4.43
C ILE A 101 -4.86 -20.79 5.39
N ASP A 102 -4.42 -20.02 6.38
CA ASP A 102 -5.20 -19.33 7.40
C ASP A 102 -5.19 -17.81 7.14
N PRO A 103 -5.89 -17.31 6.10
CA PRO A 103 -5.62 -15.97 5.61
C PRO A 103 -6.18 -14.88 6.52
N TYR A 104 -5.39 -13.82 6.71
CA TYR A 104 -5.84 -12.53 7.23
C TYR A 104 -5.40 -11.37 6.36
N VAL A 105 -6.09 -10.24 6.47
CA VAL A 105 -5.79 -9.01 5.73
C VAL A 105 -5.31 -7.94 6.69
N LYS A 106 -4.13 -7.38 6.42
CA LYS A 106 -3.64 -6.16 7.06
C LYS A 106 -3.85 -4.98 6.11
N LEU A 107 -4.55 -3.96 6.61
CA LEU A 107 -4.81 -2.69 5.95
C LEU A 107 -3.88 -1.63 6.56
N SER A 108 -2.94 -1.09 5.78
CA SER A 108 -2.00 -0.07 6.22
C SER A 108 -2.15 1.19 5.38
N LEU A 109 -2.57 2.30 5.99
CA LEU A 109 -2.65 3.60 5.36
C LEU A 109 -1.31 4.33 5.56
N PHE A 110 -0.59 4.53 4.46
CA PHE A 110 0.60 5.36 4.40
C PHE A 110 0.19 6.78 4.02
N ASP A 111 0.55 7.76 4.84
CA ASP A 111 0.13 9.15 4.69
C ASP A 111 1.21 10.10 5.24
N GLU A 112 0.97 11.40 5.13
CA GLU A 112 1.81 12.44 5.70
C GLU A 112 0.94 13.52 6.36
N HIS A 113 1.41 14.02 7.50
CA HIS A 113 0.81 15.17 8.17
C HIS A 113 1.90 16.04 8.80
N GLU A 114 1.86 17.35 8.52
CA GLU A 114 2.80 18.35 9.05
C GLU A 114 4.28 18.00 8.82
N GLY A 115 4.59 17.47 7.64
CA GLY A 115 5.93 17.06 7.22
C GLY A 115 6.39 15.72 7.83
N LYS A 116 5.51 14.99 8.51
CA LYS A 116 5.84 13.72 9.16
C LYS A 116 5.14 12.55 8.50
N GLU A 117 5.87 11.47 8.32
CA GLU A 117 5.30 10.21 7.86
C GLU A 117 4.31 9.66 8.89
N LEU A 118 3.19 9.13 8.41
CA LEU A 118 2.20 8.43 9.20
C LEU A 118 1.92 7.06 8.58
N CYS A 119 1.79 6.05 9.44
CA CYS A 119 1.32 4.73 9.06
C CYS A 119 0.31 4.24 10.08
N THR A 120 -0.97 4.25 9.71
CA THR A 120 -2.06 3.69 10.54
C THR A 120 -2.44 2.34 9.99
N ALA A 121 -2.56 1.30 10.84
CA ALA A 121 -2.87 -0.04 10.38
C ALA A 121 -3.99 -0.70 11.19
N TYR A 122 -4.77 -1.54 10.50
CA TYR A 122 -5.71 -2.49 11.08
C TYR A 122 -5.46 -3.87 10.51
N THR A 123 -5.86 -4.90 11.25
CA THR A 123 -5.75 -6.29 10.84
C THR A 123 -7.08 -6.99 11.08
N THR A 124 -7.52 -7.81 10.12
CA THR A 124 -8.68 -8.69 10.31
C THR A 124 -8.32 -9.86 11.21
N ASN A 125 -9.32 -10.58 11.71
CA ASN A 125 -9.05 -11.95 12.17
C ASN A 125 -8.59 -12.81 10.98
N TYR A 126 -7.89 -13.92 11.27
CA TYR A 126 -7.63 -14.93 10.24
C TYR A 126 -8.86 -15.83 10.06
N VAL A 127 -8.99 -16.44 8.88
CA VAL A 127 -9.99 -17.47 8.59
C VAL A 127 -9.27 -18.81 8.56
N HIS A 128 -9.69 -19.76 9.39
CA HIS A 128 -9.04 -21.07 9.49
C HIS A 128 -9.26 -21.92 8.22
N ASP A 129 -8.20 -22.56 7.73
CA ASP A 129 -8.14 -23.53 6.63
C ASP A 129 -8.99 -23.14 5.41
N ASN A 130 -8.90 -21.89 4.94
CA ASN A 130 -9.69 -21.45 3.79
C ASN A 130 -9.01 -20.37 2.93
N GLY A 131 -8.21 -20.81 1.96
CA GLY A 131 -7.66 -19.94 0.91
C GLY A 131 -8.57 -19.74 -0.30
N PHE A 132 -9.56 -20.62 -0.52
CA PHE A 132 -10.37 -20.58 -1.74
C PHE A 132 -11.43 -19.48 -1.70
N PHE A 133 -12.15 -19.35 -0.58
CA PHE A 133 -13.17 -18.32 -0.38
C PHE A 133 -13.28 -17.92 1.11
N PRO A 134 -12.25 -17.31 1.71
CA PRO A 134 -12.33 -16.82 3.08
C PRO A 134 -13.34 -15.67 3.17
N ILE A 135 -14.12 -15.64 4.24
CA ILE A 135 -15.07 -14.57 4.55
C ILE A 135 -14.67 -13.96 5.88
N TRP A 136 -14.30 -12.68 5.87
CA TRP A 136 -14.02 -11.91 7.08
C TRP A 136 -15.27 -11.17 7.56
N ASN A 137 -15.92 -10.43 6.65
CA ASN A 137 -17.17 -9.66 6.83
C ASN A 137 -17.33 -9.02 8.23
N GLN A 138 -16.27 -8.41 8.74
CA GLN A 138 -16.23 -7.77 10.06
C GLN A 138 -16.75 -6.32 10.01
N GLU A 139 -16.64 -5.60 11.13
CA GLU A 139 -16.93 -4.17 11.17
C GLU A 139 -16.04 -3.35 10.23
N LYS A 140 -16.44 -2.09 9.97
CA LYS A 140 -15.69 -1.20 9.08
C LYS A 140 -14.46 -0.66 9.78
N TYR A 141 -13.29 -0.77 9.16
CA TYR A 141 -12.08 -0.07 9.55
C TYR A 141 -12.16 1.38 9.07
N THR A 142 -11.98 2.35 9.97
CA THR A 142 -12.05 3.77 9.63
C THR A 142 -10.70 4.42 9.80
N PHE A 143 -10.20 5.04 8.74
CA PHE A 143 -8.98 5.82 8.73
C PHE A 143 -9.30 7.31 8.61
N ARG A 144 -8.50 8.13 9.30
CA ARG A 144 -8.37 9.56 9.00
C ARG A 144 -7.25 9.71 7.97
N VAL A 145 -7.59 10.29 6.82
CA VAL A 145 -6.64 10.66 5.78
C VAL A 145 -6.37 12.15 5.93
N TYR A 146 -5.10 12.53 6.05
CA TYR A 146 -4.64 13.91 6.15
C TYR A 146 -4.32 14.48 4.78
N ASN A 147 -3.65 13.72 3.90
CA ASN A 147 -3.26 14.18 2.58
C ASN A 147 -3.60 13.16 1.49
N ALA A 148 -4.86 13.17 1.00
CA ALA A 148 -5.34 12.23 -0.01
C ALA A 148 -4.59 12.27 -1.36
N THR A 149 -3.78 13.30 -1.63
CA THR A 149 -3.03 13.43 -2.89
C THR A 149 -1.82 12.49 -2.99
N VAL A 150 -1.33 12.05 -1.83
CA VAL A 150 -0.17 11.16 -1.71
C VAL A 150 -0.48 9.92 -0.87
N ALA A 151 -1.55 9.94 -0.07
CA ALA A 151 -1.92 8.81 0.76
C ALA A 151 -2.19 7.55 -0.08
N ILE A 152 -1.74 6.40 0.42
CA ILE A 152 -1.89 5.09 -0.22
C ILE A 152 -2.38 4.10 0.82
N LEU A 153 -3.49 3.42 0.52
CA LEU A 153 -3.92 2.25 1.29
C LEU A 153 -3.24 1.01 0.72
N GLN A 154 -2.43 0.35 1.55
CA GLN A 154 -1.86 -0.95 1.25
C GLN A 154 -2.68 -2.05 1.95
N LEU A 155 -3.21 -2.97 1.14
CA LEU A 155 -3.76 -4.24 1.59
C LEU A 155 -2.67 -5.29 1.45
N THR A 156 -2.39 -6.05 2.49
CA THR A 156 -1.53 -7.25 2.43
C THR A 156 -2.28 -8.43 2.99
N VAL A 157 -2.21 -9.56 2.30
CA VAL A 157 -2.79 -10.83 2.70
C VAL A 157 -1.66 -11.72 3.19
N TRP A 158 -1.89 -12.36 4.33
CA TRP A 158 -0.91 -13.18 5.03
C TRP A 158 -1.53 -14.50 5.44
N ASP A 159 -0.70 -15.53 5.50
CA ASP A 159 -1.03 -16.81 6.10
C ASP A 159 -0.67 -16.76 7.60
N LYS A 160 -1.60 -17.14 8.47
CA LYS A 160 -1.32 -17.17 9.91
C LYS A 160 -0.59 -18.46 10.25
N ASP A 161 0.60 -18.34 10.81
CA ASP A 161 1.33 -19.47 11.38
C ASP A 161 1.31 -19.45 12.91
N LEU A 162 1.04 -20.60 13.53
CA LEU A 162 1.05 -20.75 15.00
C LEU A 162 2.46 -21.02 15.55
N HIS A 163 3.35 -21.54 14.73
CA HIS A 163 4.67 -22.04 15.16
C HIS A 163 5.85 -21.37 14.45
N SER A 164 5.58 -20.48 13.49
CA SER A 164 6.56 -19.71 12.74
C SER A 164 6.07 -18.27 12.53
N THR A 165 6.85 -17.49 11.80
CA THR A 165 6.41 -16.19 11.31
C THR A 165 5.37 -16.36 10.21
N ASP A 166 4.33 -15.54 10.25
CA ASP A 166 3.29 -15.50 9.23
C ASP A 166 3.86 -15.25 7.82
N ASP A 167 3.38 -16.02 6.85
CA ASP A 167 3.85 -15.95 5.48
C ASP A 167 3.10 -14.90 4.64
N PHE A 168 3.84 -14.11 3.87
CA PHE A 168 3.25 -13.18 2.92
C PHE A 168 2.61 -13.92 1.74
N ILE A 169 1.36 -13.62 1.44
CA ILE A 169 0.65 -14.20 0.30
C ILE A 169 0.66 -13.23 -0.88
N ALA A 170 0.07 -12.05 -0.69
CA ALA A 170 -0.11 -11.09 -1.76
C ALA A 170 -0.42 -9.68 -1.22
N SER A 171 -0.42 -8.68 -2.10
CA SER A 171 -0.70 -7.30 -1.73
C SER A 171 -1.41 -6.51 -2.82
N ALA A 172 -1.96 -5.37 -2.44
CA ALA A 172 -2.41 -4.33 -3.35
C ALA A 172 -2.21 -2.97 -2.69
N SER A 173 -1.53 -2.05 -3.38
CA SER A 173 -1.37 -0.67 -2.92
C SER A 173 -2.17 0.26 -3.83
N ILE A 174 -3.08 1.02 -3.22
CA ILE A 174 -4.09 1.81 -3.92
C ILE A 174 -3.98 3.27 -3.45
N PRO A 175 -3.61 4.21 -4.33
CA PRO A 175 -3.68 5.64 -4.02
C PRO A 175 -5.10 6.05 -3.64
N ILE A 176 -5.25 6.85 -2.57
CA ILE A 176 -6.57 7.30 -2.10
C ILE A 176 -7.29 8.11 -3.19
N SER A 177 -6.55 8.88 -3.99
CA SER A 177 -7.05 9.61 -5.16
C SER A 177 -7.71 8.72 -6.22
N CYS A 178 -7.37 7.42 -6.27
CA CYS A 178 -7.89 6.47 -7.25
C CYS A 178 -8.97 5.54 -6.69
N MET A 179 -9.27 5.61 -5.39
CA MET A 179 -10.26 4.74 -4.77
C MET A 179 -11.68 5.06 -5.22
N ARG A 180 -12.46 4.03 -5.54
CA ARG A 180 -13.88 4.15 -5.90
C ARG A 180 -14.74 3.63 -4.75
N GLN A 181 -15.77 4.39 -4.39
CA GLN A 181 -16.73 3.97 -3.36
C GLN A 181 -17.58 2.77 -3.80
N GLY A 182 -18.22 2.12 -2.82
CA GLY A 182 -19.12 0.97 -3.01
C GLY A 182 -18.42 -0.38 -2.94
N TYR A 183 -19.07 -1.42 -3.44
CA TYR A 183 -18.51 -2.77 -3.54
C TYR A 183 -17.50 -2.83 -4.68
N ARG A 184 -16.27 -3.23 -4.37
CA ARG A 184 -15.16 -3.32 -5.32
C ARG A 184 -14.35 -4.58 -5.05
N SER A 185 -13.90 -5.21 -6.13
CA SER A 185 -12.87 -6.24 -6.07
C SER A 185 -11.50 -5.57 -6.18
N VAL A 186 -10.54 -6.03 -5.39
CA VAL A 186 -9.16 -5.60 -5.45
C VAL A 186 -8.33 -6.73 -6.03
N ARG A 187 -7.62 -6.46 -7.13
CA ARG A 187 -6.64 -7.40 -7.66
C ARG A 187 -5.41 -7.41 -6.76
N LEU A 188 -4.96 -8.61 -6.40
CA LEU A 188 -3.78 -8.83 -5.57
C LEU A 188 -2.57 -9.17 -6.45
N PHE A 189 -1.39 -8.85 -5.95
CA PHE A 189 -0.09 -9.08 -6.60
C PHE A 189 0.85 -9.81 -5.64
N ASP A 190 1.71 -10.66 -6.18
CA ASP A 190 2.71 -11.41 -5.43
C ASP A 190 3.83 -10.52 -4.88
N ALA A 191 4.84 -11.12 -4.24
CA ALA A 191 5.97 -10.40 -3.67
C ALA A 191 6.84 -9.65 -4.71
N ASN A 192 6.71 -9.98 -6.00
CA ASN A 192 7.39 -9.33 -7.11
C ASN A 192 6.47 -8.33 -7.83
N ASN A 193 5.32 -7.99 -7.24
CA ASN A 193 4.29 -7.13 -7.82
C ASN A 193 3.72 -7.65 -9.16
N THR A 194 3.80 -8.96 -9.39
CA THR A 194 3.19 -9.66 -10.54
C THR A 194 1.82 -10.19 -10.13
N GLY A 195 0.82 -10.06 -11.01
CA GLY A 195 -0.58 -10.36 -10.68
C GLY A 195 -1.23 -11.39 -11.58
#